data_AF-A0A059D8B9-F1
#
_entry.id   AF-A0A059D8B9-F1
#
_cell.length_a   1.000
_cell.length_b   1.000
_cell.length_c   1.000
_cell.angle_alpha   90.00
_cell.angle_beta   90.00
_cell.angle_gamma   90.00
#
_symmetry.space_group_name_H-M   'P 1'
#
loop_
_entity.id
_entity.type
_entity.pdbx_description
1 polymer ?
#
loop_
_entity_poly.entity_id
_entity_poly.type
_entity_poly.pdbx_seq_one_letter_code
_entity_poly.pdbx_strand_id
1 'polypeptide(L)'
;MVKPQSSHPLDPLSAAEISVAVATVRAAGATPEVRDSMRFVEVVLLEPGKQVVALADAYFFPPFQPSLLPRTKGGPMIPSKLPPRQARLIVYNKRSNETSIWIVELSEVHAVTRGGHHRGKVISSKVVPDVQPPMDAEEYAECEAVVKEFPPFREAMKKRGIEDLDLVMVDPWCAGYHSEADAPNRRLAKPLIFCRTESDCPMENGYARPVEGIHVLVDMQNMVVIEFEDRKLVPLPPADPLRNYTPGETRGGVDRSDVKPLQIIQPEGPSFRVNGHFIQWQKWNFRIGFTPREGLVIYSVAYVDGNRGRRP
;
A
#
# COMPACT_ATOMS: atom_id res chain seq x y z
N MET A 1 15.56 -30.01 -19.87
CA MET A 1 16.20 -28.68 -19.82
C MET A 1 15.56 -27.93 -18.64
N VAL A 2 16.33 -27.60 -17.60
CA VAL A 2 15.81 -26.87 -16.43
C VAL A 2 15.38 -25.48 -16.93
N LYS A 3 14.10 -25.12 -16.74
CA LYS A 3 13.59 -23.82 -17.21
C LYS A 3 14.32 -22.71 -16.46
N PRO A 4 14.78 -21.64 -17.14
CA PRO A 4 15.41 -20.50 -16.48
C PRO A 4 14.41 -19.87 -15.51
N GLN A 5 14.91 -19.46 -14.34
CA GLN A 5 14.10 -18.79 -13.34
C GLN A 5 13.61 -17.45 -13.90
N SER A 6 12.29 -17.22 -13.88
CA SER A 6 11.65 -16.11 -14.59
C SER A 6 11.63 -14.79 -13.82
N SER A 7 11.77 -14.82 -12.48
CA SER A 7 11.75 -13.64 -11.62
C SER A 7 12.89 -13.64 -10.62
N HIS A 8 13.50 -12.48 -10.42
CA HIS A 8 14.52 -12.31 -9.40
C HIS A 8 13.88 -12.41 -8.00
N PRO A 9 14.54 -12.96 -6.97
CA PRO A 9 13.95 -13.10 -5.65
C PRO A 9 13.49 -11.80 -4.97
N LEU A 10 14.03 -10.65 -5.40
CA LEU A 10 13.65 -9.30 -4.92
C LEU A 10 12.65 -8.57 -5.81
N ASP A 11 12.21 -9.15 -6.93
CA ASP A 11 11.16 -8.53 -7.73
C ASP A 11 9.86 -8.47 -6.89
N PRO A 12 9.05 -7.40 -6.93
CA PRO A 12 7.75 -7.33 -6.27
C PRO A 12 6.86 -8.54 -6.61
N LEU A 13 5.89 -8.84 -5.75
CA LEU A 13 4.92 -9.88 -6.07
C LEU A 13 4.12 -9.49 -7.32
N SER A 14 3.98 -10.43 -8.24
CA SER A 14 3.05 -10.29 -9.37
C SER A 14 1.60 -10.35 -8.89
N ALA A 15 0.66 -9.85 -9.70
CA ALA A 15 -0.78 -9.95 -9.42
C ALA A 15 -1.21 -11.40 -9.15
N ALA A 16 -0.67 -12.36 -9.91
CA ALA A 16 -0.99 -13.77 -9.74
C ALA A 16 -0.43 -14.35 -8.43
N GLU A 17 0.78 -13.95 -8.02
CA GLU A 17 1.33 -14.32 -6.71
C GLU A 17 0.50 -13.75 -5.55
N ILE A 18 0.04 -12.49 -5.66
CA ILE A 18 -0.86 -11.87 -4.69
C ILE A 18 -2.17 -12.65 -4.59
N SER A 19 -2.81 -12.96 -5.73
CA SER A 19 -4.06 -13.74 -5.75
C SER A 19 -3.89 -15.12 -5.11
N VAL A 20 -2.77 -15.81 -5.38
CA VAL A 20 -2.46 -17.10 -4.75
C VAL A 20 -2.29 -16.95 -3.24
N ALA A 21 -1.52 -15.95 -2.78
CA ALA A 21 -1.27 -15.71 -1.37
C ALA A 21 -2.59 -15.46 -0.60
N VAL A 22 -3.44 -14.58 -1.12
CA VAL A 22 -4.74 -14.24 -0.54
C VAL A 22 -5.66 -15.46 -0.51
N ALA A 23 -5.76 -16.20 -1.62
CA ALA A 23 -6.59 -17.40 -1.68
C ALA A 23 -6.14 -18.48 -0.70
N THR A 24 -4.82 -18.67 -0.56
CA THR A 24 -4.24 -19.64 0.38
C THR A 24 -4.56 -19.28 1.84
N VAL A 25 -4.39 -18.01 2.24
CA VAL A 25 -4.75 -17.58 3.61
C VAL A 25 -6.25 -17.68 3.86
N ARG A 26 -7.07 -17.24 2.91
CA ARG A 26 -8.53 -17.33 3.03
C ARG A 26 -9.00 -18.79 3.14
N ALA A 27 -8.42 -19.71 2.36
CA ALA A 27 -8.76 -21.13 2.46
C ALA A 27 -8.35 -21.76 3.81
N ALA A 28 -7.30 -21.23 4.46
CA ALA A 28 -6.83 -21.71 5.76
C ALA A 28 -7.72 -21.26 6.94
N GLY A 29 -8.65 -20.32 6.75
CA GLY A 29 -9.60 -19.94 7.79
C GLY A 29 -10.49 -21.11 8.21
N ALA A 30 -10.72 -21.27 9.52
CA ALA A 30 -11.41 -22.43 10.09
C ALA A 30 -12.89 -22.54 9.68
N THR A 31 -13.60 -21.41 9.60
CA THR A 31 -15.02 -21.35 9.25
C THR A 31 -15.29 -20.29 8.17
N PRO A 32 -16.37 -20.39 7.38
CA PRO A 32 -16.73 -19.37 6.39
C PRO A 32 -16.77 -17.95 6.98
N GLU A 33 -17.31 -17.80 8.18
CA GLU A 33 -17.46 -16.49 8.85
C GLU A 33 -16.12 -15.86 9.17
N VAL A 34 -15.13 -16.67 9.57
CA VAL A 34 -13.76 -16.20 9.80
C VAL A 34 -13.15 -15.73 8.49
N ARG A 35 -13.37 -16.47 7.39
CA ARG A 35 -12.83 -16.15 6.05
C ARG A 35 -13.41 -14.86 5.48
N ASP A 36 -14.71 -14.66 5.68
CA ASP A 36 -15.43 -13.47 5.19
C ASP A 36 -15.15 -12.23 6.05
N SER A 37 -14.57 -12.43 7.24
CA SER A 37 -14.16 -11.35 8.15
C SER A 37 -12.71 -10.90 7.95
N MET A 38 -11.94 -11.54 7.06
CA MET A 38 -10.54 -11.20 6.80
C MET A 38 -10.41 -9.98 5.86
N ARG A 39 -9.82 -8.90 6.37
CA ARG A 39 -9.30 -7.77 5.61
C ARG A 39 -7.79 -7.95 5.38
N PHE A 40 -7.36 -7.91 4.13
CA PHE A 40 -5.96 -8.10 3.73
C PHE A 40 -5.27 -6.74 3.62
N VAL A 41 -4.76 -6.23 4.75
CA VAL A 41 -4.22 -4.87 4.84
C VAL A 41 -2.89 -4.71 4.10
N GLU A 42 -2.08 -5.77 4.07
CA GLU A 42 -0.82 -5.79 3.32
C GLU A 42 -0.57 -7.17 2.74
N VAL A 43 -0.12 -7.22 1.48
CA VAL A 43 0.35 -8.45 0.80
C VAL A 43 1.63 -8.10 0.05
N VAL A 44 2.77 -8.51 0.59
CA VAL A 44 4.09 -8.14 0.08
C VAL A 44 5.01 -9.34 -0.05
N LEU A 45 6.06 -9.20 -0.86
CA LEU A 45 7.14 -10.17 -0.90
C LEU A 45 7.79 -10.22 0.50
N LEU A 46 7.93 -11.41 1.06
CA LEU A 46 8.86 -11.63 2.17
C LEU A 46 10.27 -11.63 1.59
N GLU A 47 11.08 -10.65 1.98
CA GLU A 47 12.44 -10.55 1.49
C GLU A 47 13.22 -11.84 1.77
N PRO A 48 13.85 -12.42 0.75
CA PRO A 48 14.62 -13.64 0.89
C PRO A 48 15.90 -13.37 1.70
N GLY A 49 16.42 -14.41 2.34
CA GLY A 49 17.70 -14.30 3.06
C GLY A 49 18.84 -13.81 2.15
N LYS A 50 19.78 -13.03 2.70
CA LYS A 50 20.88 -12.41 1.95
C LYS A 50 21.68 -13.40 1.08
N GLN A 51 21.84 -14.64 1.53
CA GLN A 51 22.54 -15.68 0.74
C GLN A 51 21.77 -16.07 -0.53
N VAL A 52 20.43 -16.08 -0.50
CA VAL A 52 19.59 -16.35 -1.67
C VAL A 52 19.72 -15.22 -2.68
N VAL A 53 19.72 -13.96 -2.22
CA VAL A 53 19.96 -12.78 -3.08
C VAL A 53 21.35 -12.85 -3.70
N ALA A 54 22.39 -13.11 -2.90
CA ALA A 54 23.75 -13.23 -3.39
C ALA A 54 23.89 -14.35 -4.44
N LEU A 55 23.25 -15.49 -4.22
CA LEU A 55 23.21 -16.60 -5.17
C LEU A 55 22.48 -16.21 -6.46
N ALA A 56 21.36 -15.50 -6.35
CA ALA A 56 20.58 -15.01 -7.48
C ALA A 56 21.39 -14.06 -8.37
N ASP A 57 22.01 -13.04 -7.78
CA ASP A 57 22.87 -12.06 -8.46
C ASP A 57 24.13 -12.71 -9.03
N ALA A 58 24.67 -13.74 -8.37
CA ALA A 58 25.89 -14.42 -8.80
C ALA A 58 25.67 -15.44 -9.92
N TYR A 59 24.49 -16.08 -10.01
CA TYR A 59 24.29 -17.24 -10.90
C TYR A 59 23.05 -17.22 -11.79
N PHE A 60 22.02 -16.43 -11.48
CA PHE A 60 20.72 -16.53 -12.15
C PHE A 60 20.31 -15.26 -12.89
N PHE A 61 20.74 -14.08 -12.43
CA PHE A 61 20.27 -12.80 -12.96
C PHE A 61 21.39 -11.79 -13.19
N PRO A 62 21.20 -10.82 -14.11
CA PRO A 62 22.08 -9.66 -14.23
C PRO A 62 22.30 -8.92 -12.89
N PRO A 63 23.52 -8.42 -12.63
CA PRO A 63 24.72 -8.49 -13.46
C PRO A 63 25.51 -9.77 -13.17
N PHE A 64 24.96 -10.94 -13.54
CA PHE A 64 25.63 -12.25 -13.51
C PHE A 64 27.10 -12.11 -13.88
N GLN A 65 27.97 -12.53 -12.96
CA GLN A 65 29.42 -12.55 -13.15
C GLN A 65 29.88 -14.00 -13.31
N PRO A 66 29.93 -14.53 -14.55
CA PRO A 66 30.34 -15.92 -14.80
C PRO A 66 31.76 -16.24 -14.28
N SER A 67 32.59 -15.24 -14.00
CA SER A 67 33.93 -15.39 -13.42
C SER A 67 33.95 -15.97 -12.01
N LEU A 68 32.82 -15.99 -11.29
CA LEU A 68 32.69 -16.62 -9.97
C LEU A 68 32.38 -18.12 -10.03
N LEU A 69 32.22 -18.70 -11.23
CA LEU A 69 32.06 -20.15 -11.38
C LEU A 69 33.38 -20.88 -11.06
N PRO A 70 33.44 -21.73 -10.03
CA PRO A 70 34.62 -22.57 -9.82
C PRO A 70 34.74 -23.55 -11.00
N ARG A 71 35.82 -23.42 -11.78
CA ARG A 71 36.14 -24.33 -12.90
C ARG A 71 36.76 -25.66 -12.45
N THR A 72 36.71 -26.00 -11.16
CA THR A 72 37.40 -27.16 -10.60
C THR A 72 36.46 -28.33 -10.34
N LYS A 73 36.92 -29.56 -10.67
CA LYS A 73 36.30 -30.79 -10.18
C LYS A 73 36.31 -30.76 -8.65
N GLY A 74 35.15 -30.64 -8.02
CA GLY A 74 34.99 -30.49 -6.57
C GLY A 74 34.61 -29.08 -6.07
N GLY A 75 34.30 -28.15 -6.96
CA GLY A 75 33.77 -26.83 -6.58
C GLY A 75 32.39 -26.88 -5.89
N PRO A 76 31.98 -25.81 -5.18
CA PRO A 76 30.68 -25.72 -4.53
C PRO A 76 29.55 -26.04 -5.51
N MET A 77 28.63 -26.90 -5.07
CA MET A 77 27.46 -27.31 -5.84
C MET A 77 26.53 -26.11 -6.01
N ILE A 78 26.50 -25.54 -7.23
CA ILE A 78 25.57 -24.46 -7.57
C ILE A 78 24.16 -25.07 -7.59
N PRO A 79 23.22 -24.55 -6.79
CA PRO A 79 21.85 -25.05 -6.80
C PRO A 79 21.25 -24.94 -8.20
N SER A 80 20.49 -25.94 -8.61
CA SER A 80 19.79 -25.90 -9.91
C SER A 80 18.59 -24.95 -9.90
N LYS A 81 18.17 -24.49 -8.72
CA LYS A 81 17.01 -23.62 -8.50
C LYS A 81 17.18 -22.82 -7.21
N LEU A 82 16.67 -21.59 -7.17
CA LEU A 82 16.54 -20.82 -5.93
C LEU A 82 15.36 -21.31 -5.08
N PRO A 83 15.35 -21.05 -3.76
CA PRO A 83 14.19 -21.30 -2.92
C PRO A 83 12.92 -20.62 -3.44
N PRO A 84 11.73 -21.20 -3.16
CA PRO A 84 10.47 -20.55 -3.52
C PRO A 84 10.36 -19.15 -2.91
N ARG A 85 9.71 -18.24 -3.65
CA ARG A 85 9.35 -16.92 -3.13
C ARG A 85 8.27 -17.07 -2.06
N GLN A 86 8.30 -16.20 -1.07
CA GLN A 86 7.33 -16.20 0.02
C GLN A 86 6.62 -14.86 0.05
N ALA A 87 5.31 -14.86 0.30
CA ALA A 87 4.53 -13.66 0.58
C ALA A 87 4.36 -13.51 2.09
N ARG A 88 4.50 -12.29 2.59
CA ARG A 88 4.11 -11.89 3.93
C ARG A 88 2.81 -11.09 3.84
N LEU A 89 1.81 -11.50 4.61
CA LEU A 89 0.51 -10.85 4.65
C LEU A 89 0.22 -10.32 6.05
N ILE A 90 -0.31 -9.11 6.14
CA ILE A 90 -0.95 -8.58 7.36
C ILE A 90 -2.45 -8.69 7.16
N VAL A 91 -3.10 -9.46 8.04
CA VAL A 91 -4.53 -9.73 7.96
C VAL A 91 -5.21 -9.27 9.24
N TYR A 92 -6.22 -8.43 9.09
CA TYR A 92 -7.11 -7.99 10.15
C TYR A 92 -8.41 -8.81 10.12
N ASN A 93 -8.87 -9.30 11.26
CA ASN A 93 -10.16 -9.97 11.38
C ASN A 93 -11.16 -9.06 12.08
N LYS A 94 -12.15 -8.54 11.34
CA LYS A 94 -13.16 -7.62 11.88
C LYS A 94 -14.04 -8.23 12.97
N ARG A 95 -14.17 -9.56 13.02
CA ARG A 95 -15.00 -10.23 14.03
C ARG A 95 -14.26 -10.37 15.36
N SER A 96 -13.00 -10.81 15.34
CA SER A 96 -12.20 -11.01 16.55
C SER A 96 -11.39 -9.78 16.98
N ASN A 97 -11.34 -8.74 16.14
CA ASN A 97 -10.43 -7.60 16.27
C ASN A 97 -8.94 -7.98 16.27
N GLU A 98 -8.60 -9.16 15.75
CA GLU A 98 -7.23 -9.66 15.77
C GLU A 98 -6.46 -9.26 14.53
N THR A 99 -5.18 -8.95 14.74
CA THR A 99 -4.20 -8.74 13.67
C THR A 99 -3.29 -9.94 13.60
N SER A 100 -3.07 -10.49 12.42
CA SER A 100 -2.22 -11.64 12.21
C SER A 100 -1.25 -11.45 11.06
N ILE A 101 -0.05 -12.01 11.21
CA ILE A 101 0.98 -12.07 10.17
C ILE A 101 1.02 -13.49 9.63
N TRP A 102 0.87 -13.61 8.31
CA TRP A 102 0.91 -14.88 7.60
C TRP A 102 2.10 -14.92 6.66
N ILE A 103 2.80 -16.05 6.63
CA ILE A 103 3.82 -16.32 5.61
C ILE A 103 3.31 -17.44 4.71
N VAL A 104 3.22 -17.16 3.42
CA VAL A 104 2.80 -18.11 2.39
C VAL A 104 3.95 -18.37 1.44
N GLU A 105 4.34 -19.64 1.32
CA GLU A 105 5.23 -20.08 0.25
C GLU A 105 4.45 -20.19 -1.07
N LEU A 106 4.98 -19.56 -2.11
CA LEU A 106 4.37 -19.52 -3.43
C LEU A 106 4.98 -20.64 -4.28
N SER A 107 4.17 -21.63 -4.64
CA SER A 107 4.59 -22.59 -5.67
C SER A 107 4.45 -21.95 -7.05
N GLU A 108 5.36 -22.28 -7.97
CA GLU A 108 5.52 -21.61 -9.27
C GLU A 108 4.18 -21.28 -9.94
N VAL A 109 3.87 -19.99 -9.99
CA VAL A 109 2.66 -19.45 -10.58
C VAL A 109 2.82 -19.45 -12.10
N HIS A 110 2.72 -20.63 -12.72
CA HIS A 110 2.62 -20.71 -14.16
C HIS A 110 1.27 -20.16 -14.62
N ALA A 111 1.31 -19.43 -15.72
CA ALA A 111 0.20 -18.77 -16.38
C ALA A 111 -1.13 -19.49 -16.20
N VAL A 112 -2.12 -18.71 -15.77
CA VAL A 112 -3.55 -19.00 -15.68
C VAL A 112 -4.05 -19.63 -16.98
N THR A 113 -3.80 -20.92 -17.15
CA THR A 113 -4.31 -21.71 -18.26
C THR A 113 -4.67 -23.08 -17.73
N ARG A 114 -5.97 -23.23 -17.47
CA ARG A 114 -6.69 -24.47 -17.14
C ARG A 114 -6.61 -24.94 -15.68
N GLY A 115 -7.58 -24.48 -14.88
CA GLY A 115 -8.29 -25.30 -13.88
C GLY A 115 -7.48 -25.95 -12.75
N GLY A 116 -6.22 -25.58 -12.54
CA GLY A 116 -5.38 -26.12 -11.46
C GLY A 116 -5.53 -25.32 -10.18
N HIS A 117 -5.88 -25.99 -9.08
CA HIS A 117 -5.91 -25.41 -7.73
C HIS A 117 -4.66 -24.58 -7.44
N HIS A 118 -4.84 -23.34 -6.98
CA HIS A 118 -3.77 -22.46 -6.49
C HIS A 118 -3.06 -23.14 -5.30
N ARG A 119 -1.77 -23.46 -5.41
CA ARG A 119 -1.03 -24.22 -4.37
C ARG A 119 -0.04 -23.36 -3.58
N GLY A 120 -0.46 -22.21 -3.09
CA GLY A 120 0.30 -21.59 -2.00
C GLY A 120 0.28 -22.50 -0.77
N LYS A 121 1.35 -22.49 0.04
CA LYS A 121 1.43 -23.24 1.29
C LYS A 121 1.61 -22.26 2.45
N VAL A 122 0.72 -22.30 3.43
CA VAL A 122 0.93 -21.57 4.68
C VAL A 122 2.13 -22.15 5.40
N ILE A 123 3.15 -21.33 5.61
CA ILE A 123 4.37 -21.68 6.36
C ILE A 123 4.19 -21.30 7.83
N SER A 124 3.61 -20.14 8.09
CA SER A 124 3.29 -19.70 9.45
C SER A 124 2.10 -18.75 9.46
N SER A 125 1.41 -18.75 10.61
CA SER A 125 0.37 -17.79 10.96
C SER A 125 0.55 -17.44 12.43
N LYS A 126 0.62 -16.14 12.75
CA LYS A 126 0.81 -15.65 14.11
C LYS A 126 -0.06 -14.44 14.36
N VAL A 127 -0.92 -14.51 15.37
CA VAL A 127 -1.61 -13.34 15.92
C VAL A 127 -0.58 -12.45 16.62
N VAL A 128 -0.65 -11.15 16.34
CA VAL A 128 0.18 -10.13 16.98
C VAL A 128 -0.70 -9.43 18.01
N PRO A 129 -0.43 -9.58 19.33
CA PRO A 129 -1.20 -8.90 20.35
C PRO A 129 -0.91 -7.40 20.33
N ASP A 130 -1.86 -6.63 20.88
CA ASP A 130 -1.70 -5.20 21.17
C ASP A 130 -1.30 -4.34 19.95
N VAL A 131 -1.82 -4.65 18.77
CA VAL A 131 -1.62 -3.85 17.56
C VAL A 131 -2.87 -3.75 16.70
N GLN A 132 -2.97 -2.66 15.94
CA GLN A 132 -3.94 -2.45 14.88
C GLN A 132 -3.19 -2.13 13.57
N PRO A 133 -3.57 -2.73 12.43
CA PRO A 133 -2.98 -2.40 11.15
C PRO A 133 -3.64 -1.13 10.58
N PRO A 134 -3.06 -0.52 9.53
CA PRO A 134 -3.65 0.63 8.85
C PRO A 134 -5.13 0.41 8.50
N MET A 135 -5.89 1.50 8.45
CA MET A 135 -7.25 1.48 7.92
C MET A 135 -7.21 1.33 6.40
N ASP A 136 -8.04 0.44 5.86
CA ASP A 136 -8.18 0.26 4.41
C ASP A 136 -9.21 1.22 3.81
N ALA A 137 -9.28 1.29 2.48
CA ALA A 137 -10.17 2.22 1.79
C ALA A 137 -11.67 1.92 2.02
N GLU A 138 -12.03 0.66 2.28
CA GLU A 138 -13.42 0.31 2.58
C GLU A 138 -13.80 0.82 3.97
N GLU A 139 -12.89 0.70 4.95
CA GLU A 139 -13.10 1.24 6.28
C GLU A 139 -13.24 2.77 6.27
N TYR A 140 -12.54 3.47 5.37
CA TYR A 140 -12.75 4.90 5.17
C TYR A 140 -14.19 5.22 4.75
N ALA A 141 -14.70 4.50 3.75
CA ALA A 141 -16.06 4.69 3.24
C ALA A 141 -17.13 4.28 4.28
N GLU A 142 -16.93 3.17 4.99
CA GLU A 142 -17.82 2.69 6.06
C GLU A 142 -17.89 3.70 7.23
N CYS A 143 -16.74 4.29 7.61
CA CYS A 143 -16.68 5.34 8.64
C CYS A 143 -17.44 6.60 8.21
N GLU A 144 -17.26 7.04 6.97
CA GLU A 144 -17.99 8.18 6.44
C GLU A 144 -19.51 7.97 6.48
N ALA A 145 -19.96 6.78 6.03
CA ALA A 145 -21.37 6.42 6.03
C ALA A 145 -21.97 6.44 7.45
N VAL A 146 -21.35 5.77 8.42
CA VAL A 146 -21.90 5.71 9.79
C VAL A 146 -21.99 7.09 10.44
N VAL A 147 -21.01 7.96 10.21
CA VAL A 147 -21.03 9.33 10.76
C VAL A 147 -22.14 10.15 10.11
N LYS A 148 -22.33 10.07 8.79
CA LYS A 148 -23.39 10.79 8.06
C LYS A 148 -24.80 10.30 8.42
N GLU A 149 -24.95 9.04 8.81
CA GLU A 149 -26.22 8.47 9.27
C GLU A 149 -26.53 8.83 10.72
N PHE A 150 -25.52 9.17 11.54
CA PHE A 150 -25.69 9.43 12.96
C PHE A 150 -26.58 10.65 13.23
N PRO A 151 -27.77 10.51 13.86
CA PRO A 151 -28.72 11.61 13.96
C PRO A 151 -28.19 12.88 14.64
N PRO A 152 -27.44 12.82 15.76
CA PRO A 152 -26.82 14.01 16.34
C PRO A 152 -25.86 14.75 15.40
N PHE A 153 -25.13 14.03 14.54
CA PHE A 153 -24.27 14.63 13.53
C PHE A 153 -25.08 15.39 12.49
N ARG A 154 -26.17 14.79 11.98
CA ARG A 154 -27.07 15.43 11.01
C ARG A 154 -27.68 16.72 11.54
N GLU A 155 -28.09 16.73 12.80
CA GLU A 155 -28.62 17.92 13.46
C GLU A 155 -27.54 19.01 13.63
N ALA A 156 -26.30 18.62 13.93
CA ALA A 156 -25.17 19.55 14.01
C ALA A 156 -24.79 20.15 12.64
N MET A 157 -24.92 19.38 11.55
CA MET A 157 -24.75 19.86 10.18
C MET A 157 -25.85 20.85 9.78
N LYS A 158 -27.13 20.52 10.08
CA LYS A 158 -28.25 21.45 9.85
C LYS A 158 -28.09 22.78 10.59
N LYS A 159 -27.63 22.77 11.85
CA LYS A 159 -27.33 24.00 12.62
C LYS A 159 -26.29 24.89 11.93
N ARG A 160 -25.45 24.32 11.07
CA ARG A 160 -24.42 25.01 10.28
C ARG A 160 -24.89 25.35 8.86
N GLY A 161 -26.16 25.12 8.53
CA GLY A 161 -26.73 25.35 7.21
C GLY A 161 -26.32 24.31 6.16
N ILE A 162 -25.83 23.14 6.59
CA ILE A 162 -25.46 22.04 5.71
C ILE A 162 -26.62 21.05 5.69
N GLU A 163 -27.45 21.14 4.65
CA GLU A 163 -28.60 20.24 4.46
C GLU A 163 -28.26 19.04 3.56
N ASP A 164 -27.38 19.26 2.59
CA ASP A 164 -26.86 18.23 1.70
C ASP A 164 -25.59 17.59 2.30
N LEU A 165 -25.72 16.35 2.74
CA LEU A 165 -24.60 15.59 3.32
C LEU A 165 -23.70 14.96 2.26
N ASP A 166 -24.07 14.98 0.98
CA ASP A 166 -23.18 14.54 -0.09
C ASP A 166 -22.01 15.51 -0.23
N LEU A 167 -22.20 16.78 0.16
CA LEU A 167 -21.13 17.79 0.26
C LEU A 167 -20.15 17.53 1.40
N VAL A 168 -20.57 16.82 2.45
CA VAL A 168 -19.76 16.59 3.63
C VAL A 168 -18.73 15.50 3.34
N MET A 169 -17.49 15.73 3.71
CA MET A 169 -16.43 14.73 3.72
C MET A 169 -16.12 14.39 5.17
N VAL A 170 -16.04 13.09 5.47
CA VAL A 170 -15.64 12.58 6.77
C VAL A 170 -14.33 11.85 6.57
N ASP A 171 -13.24 12.39 7.10
CA ASP A 171 -11.89 11.88 6.90
C ASP A 171 -11.42 11.16 8.17
N PRO A 172 -11.42 9.81 8.24
CA PRO A 172 -11.09 9.06 9.44
C PRO A 172 -9.61 9.15 9.79
N TRP A 173 -9.29 9.88 10.85
CA TRP A 173 -7.93 10.00 11.35
C TRP A 173 -7.65 8.99 12.47
N CYS A 174 -6.37 8.63 12.64
CA CYS A 174 -5.96 7.71 13.68
C CYS A 174 -6.24 8.28 15.08
N ALA A 175 -6.72 7.45 16.00
CA ALA A 175 -7.05 7.88 17.36
C ALA A 175 -5.82 8.19 18.23
N GLY A 176 -4.64 7.68 17.85
CA GLY A 176 -3.43 7.65 18.67
C GLY A 176 -3.55 6.68 19.84
N TYR A 177 -2.64 6.78 20.81
CA TYR A 177 -2.74 6.09 22.10
C TYR A 177 -2.43 7.10 23.21
N HIS A 178 -3.48 7.63 23.85
CA HIS A 178 -3.33 8.61 24.94
C HIS A 178 -3.60 7.99 26.30
N SER A 179 -4.40 6.92 26.35
CA SER A 179 -4.73 6.16 27.56
C SER A 179 -5.21 4.76 27.19
N GLU A 180 -5.47 3.92 28.20
CA GLU A 180 -6.07 2.59 28.00
C GLU A 180 -7.43 2.62 27.28
N ALA A 181 -8.12 3.77 27.25
CA ALA A 181 -9.34 3.91 26.47
C ALA A 181 -9.10 3.82 24.95
N ASP A 182 -7.88 4.17 24.50
CA ASP A 182 -7.44 4.11 23.10
C ASP A 182 -6.66 2.81 22.80
N ALA A 183 -6.68 1.83 23.70
CA ALA A 183 -5.90 0.62 23.55
C ALA A 183 -6.26 -0.15 22.26
N PRO A 184 -5.28 -0.85 21.66
CA PRO A 184 -5.45 -1.59 20.40
C PRO A 184 -6.41 -2.79 20.50
N ASN A 185 -6.93 -3.12 21.70
CA ASN A 185 -8.08 -4.01 21.86
C ASN A 185 -9.38 -3.41 21.27
N ARG A 186 -9.36 -2.15 20.86
CA ARG A 186 -10.40 -1.45 20.12
C ARG A 186 -9.83 -0.92 18.80
N ARG A 187 -10.66 -0.87 17.76
CA ARG A 187 -10.31 -0.26 16.47
C ARG A 187 -11.00 1.09 16.35
N LEU A 188 -10.24 2.17 16.53
CA LEU A 188 -10.81 3.51 16.72
C LEU A 188 -10.35 4.49 15.64
N ALA A 189 -11.28 5.35 15.20
CA ALA A 189 -11.00 6.51 14.37
C ALA A 189 -11.58 7.79 14.98
N LYS A 190 -10.88 8.91 14.80
CA LYS A 190 -11.32 10.25 15.19
C LYS A 190 -11.49 11.11 13.93
N PRO A 191 -12.59 10.96 13.18
CA PRO A 191 -12.71 11.60 11.89
C PRO A 191 -12.75 13.13 11.98
N LEU A 192 -12.14 13.77 10.98
CA LEU A 192 -12.24 15.20 10.73
C LEU A 192 -13.29 15.46 9.65
N ILE A 193 -13.98 16.59 9.77
CA ILE A 193 -15.14 16.89 8.93
C ILE A 193 -14.84 18.10 8.06
N PHE A 194 -15.11 17.97 6.77
CA PHE A 194 -14.94 19.03 5.78
C PHE A 194 -16.20 19.13 4.92
N CYS A 195 -16.39 20.27 4.24
CA CYS A 195 -17.59 20.48 3.42
C CYS A 195 -17.24 21.10 2.06
N ARG A 196 -17.54 20.37 0.99
CA ARG A 196 -17.47 20.89 -0.38
C ARG A 196 -18.53 21.96 -0.62
N THR A 197 -18.38 22.75 -1.68
CA THR A 197 -19.42 23.67 -2.16
C THR A 197 -20.29 23.05 -3.24
N GLU A 198 -19.78 22.04 -3.94
CA GLU A 198 -20.42 21.36 -5.06
C GLU A 198 -20.21 19.84 -4.92
N SER A 199 -21.29 19.05 -5.04
CA SER A 199 -21.26 17.59 -4.81
C SER A 199 -20.61 16.85 -5.99
N ASP A 200 -20.91 17.29 -7.21
CA ASP A 200 -20.52 16.62 -8.47
C ASP A 200 -19.24 17.18 -9.11
N CYS A 201 -18.42 17.93 -8.36
CA CYS A 201 -17.16 18.45 -8.87
C CYS A 201 -15.96 17.68 -8.27
N PRO A 202 -15.29 16.80 -9.04
CA PRO A 202 -14.11 16.07 -8.55
C PRO A 202 -12.90 16.98 -8.30
N MET A 203 -12.97 18.23 -8.78
CA MET A 203 -11.92 19.23 -8.59
C MET A 203 -12.13 20.13 -7.37
N GLU A 204 -13.21 19.92 -6.61
CA GLU A 204 -13.51 20.72 -5.44
C GLU A 204 -12.61 20.36 -4.26
N ASN A 205 -12.01 21.38 -3.65
CA ASN A 205 -11.15 21.25 -2.48
C ASN A 205 -11.97 21.39 -1.20
N GLY A 206 -12.63 20.31 -0.78
CA GLY A 206 -13.39 20.28 0.48
C GLY A 206 -12.53 20.62 1.71
N TYR A 207 -11.23 20.31 1.68
CA TYR A 207 -10.30 20.63 2.77
C TYR A 207 -10.15 22.13 3.03
N ALA A 208 -10.52 23.00 2.09
CA ALA A 208 -10.57 24.45 2.27
C ALA A 208 -11.66 24.93 3.23
N ARG A 209 -12.59 24.04 3.61
CA ARG A 209 -13.79 24.35 4.41
C ARG A 209 -13.99 23.30 5.52
N PRO A 210 -13.11 23.26 6.53
CA PRO A 210 -13.32 22.42 7.71
C PRO A 210 -14.61 22.79 8.44
N VAL A 211 -15.28 21.76 8.97
CA VAL A 211 -16.43 21.91 9.86
C VAL A 211 -15.93 21.79 11.30
N GLU A 212 -15.61 22.93 11.89
CA GLU A 212 -15.02 22.99 13.23
C GLU A 212 -16.03 22.78 14.37
N GLY A 213 -15.49 22.43 15.53
CA GLY A 213 -16.21 22.27 16.80
C GLY A 213 -16.95 20.93 16.94
N ILE A 214 -16.81 20.04 15.98
CA ILE A 214 -17.33 18.67 16.01
C ILE A 214 -16.21 17.72 16.40
N HIS A 215 -16.46 16.87 17.40
CA HIS A 215 -15.62 15.75 17.75
C HIS A 215 -16.42 14.47 17.65
N VAL A 216 -15.86 13.47 16.98
CA VAL A 216 -16.48 12.16 16.77
C VAL A 216 -15.44 11.12 17.11
N LEU A 217 -15.85 10.07 17.83
CA LEU A 217 -15.07 8.85 17.98
C LEU A 217 -15.90 7.70 17.41
N VAL A 218 -15.29 6.94 16.50
CA VAL A 218 -15.93 5.80 15.83
C VAL A 218 -15.24 4.51 16.26
N ASP A 219 -16.04 3.54 16.67
CA ASP A 219 -15.61 2.15 16.72
C ASP A 219 -15.72 1.56 15.31
N MET A 220 -14.56 1.42 14.66
CA MET A 220 -14.43 0.93 13.28
C MET A 220 -14.64 -0.58 13.17
N GLN A 221 -14.55 -1.33 14.27
CA GLN A 221 -14.83 -2.76 14.24
C GLN A 221 -16.34 -3.00 14.08
N ASN A 222 -17.13 -2.27 14.88
CA ASN A 222 -18.58 -2.42 14.92
C ASN A 222 -19.32 -1.41 14.03
N MET A 223 -18.59 -0.48 13.41
CA MET A 223 -19.10 0.64 12.63
C MET A 223 -20.22 1.39 13.36
N VAL A 224 -19.87 1.94 14.52
CA VAL A 224 -20.78 2.74 15.36
C VAL A 224 -20.06 3.99 15.90
N VAL A 225 -20.78 5.11 15.92
CA VAL A 225 -20.34 6.32 16.65
C VAL A 225 -20.52 6.08 18.14
N ILE A 226 -19.44 6.19 18.89
CA ILE A 226 -19.40 5.91 20.34
C ILE A 226 -19.25 7.17 21.19
N GLU A 227 -18.68 8.23 20.63
CA GLU A 227 -18.63 9.55 21.24
C GLU A 227 -18.93 10.60 20.18
N PHE A 228 -19.73 11.60 20.55
CA PHE A 228 -20.06 12.73 19.69
C PHE A 228 -20.23 13.99 20.53
N GLU A 229 -19.50 15.03 20.18
CA GLU A 229 -19.58 16.33 20.83
C GLU A 229 -19.62 17.45 19.81
N ASP A 230 -20.69 18.26 19.84
CA ASP A 230 -20.78 19.54 19.15
C ASP A 230 -20.45 20.66 20.13
N ARG A 231 -19.16 20.96 20.29
CA ARG A 231 -18.64 21.85 21.34
C ARG A 231 -18.83 23.32 21.02
N LYS A 232 -18.70 23.69 19.74
CA LYS A 232 -18.69 25.10 19.30
C LYS A 232 -19.26 25.21 17.91
N LEU A 233 -20.23 26.10 17.75
CA LEU A 233 -20.69 26.52 16.43
C LEU A 233 -19.68 27.53 15.85
N VAL A 234 -18.82 27.04 14.95
CA VAL A 234 -17.90 27.87 14.17
C VAL A 234 -18.47 27.99 12.76
N PRO A 235 -18.61 29.21 12.20
CA PRO A 235 -19.04 29.39 10.82
C PRO A 235 -18.09 28.68 9.86
N LEU A 236 -18.63 28.01 8.84
CA LEU A 236 -17.80 27.45 7.78
C LEU A 236 -17.05 28.57 7.07
N PRO A 237 -15.78 28.34 6.66
CA PRO A 237 -15.12 29.24 5.73
C PRO A 237 -16.00 29.47 4.50
N PRO A 238 -16.09 30.72 4.01
CA PRO A 238 -16.89 31.03 2.84
C PRO A 238 -16.40 30.26 1.61
N ALA A 239 -17.29 30.02 0.66
CA ALA A 239 -16.92 29.48 -0.64
C ALA A 239 -15.94 30.45 -1.32
N ASP A 240 -14.81 29.92 -1.76
CA ASP A 240 -13.77 30.69 -2.43
C ASP A 240 -13.24 29.85 -3.61
N PRO A 241 -13.59 30.21 -4.86
CA PRO A 241 -13.21 29.44 -6.04
C PRO A 241 -11.69 29.43 -6.25
N LEU A 242 -10.94 30.37 -5.66
CA LEU A 242 -9.48 30.44 -5.74
C LEU A 242 -8.78 29.44 -4.80
N ARG A 243 -9.52 28.74 -3.93
CA ARG A 243 -8.98 27.65 -3.09
C ARG A 243 -9.00 26.29 -3.78
N ASN A 244 -9.55 26.22 -4.98
CA ASN A 244 -9.43 25.07 -5.86
C ASN A 244 -8.15 25.21 -6.69
N TYR A 245 -7.26 24.23 -6.62
CA TYR A 245 -5.97 24.25 -7.31
C TYR A 245 -6.08 23.87 -8.80
N THR A 246 -7.09 24.41 -9.48
CA THR A 246 -7.33 24.24 -10.92
C THR A 246 -6.73 25.40 -11.71
N PRO A 247 -6.57 25.28 -13.04
CA PRO A 247 -6.15 26.39 -13.89
C PRO A 247 -7.00 27.64 -13.64
N GLY A 248 -6.39 28.83 -13.68
CA GLY A 248 -7.07 30.09 -13.34
C GLY A 248 -8.34 30.33 -14.15
N GLU A 249 -8.33 29.95 -15.43
CA GLU A 249 -9.48 30.12 -16.35
C GLU A 249 -10.75 29.41 -15.89
N THR A 250 -10.66 28.33 -15.10
CA THR A 250 -11.83 27.55 -14.69
C THR A 250 -12.60 28.19 -13.54
N ARG A 251 -11.93 28.98 -12.69
CA ARG A 251 -12.46 29.44 -11.39
C ARG A 251 -12.16 30.93 -11.11
N GLY A 252 -11.89 31.71 -12.16
CA GLY A 252 -11.75 33.18 -12.09
C GLY A 252 -10.36 33.68 -11.65
N GLY A 253 -9.36 32.81 -11.68
CA GLY A 253 -7.95 33.17 -11.49
C GLY A 253 -7.26 33.57 -12.80
N VAL A 254 -5.98 33.95 -12.71
CA VAL A 254 -5.14 34.28 -13.87
C VAL A 254 -3.87 33.44 -13.82
N ASP A 255 -3.70 32.58 -14.81
CA ASP A 255 -2.47 31.81 -14.97
C ASP A 255 -1.34 32.69 -15.55
N ARG A 256 -0.10 32.34 -15.22
CA ARG A 256 1.08 33.03 -15.77
C ARG A 256 1.21 32.77 -17.26
N SER A 257 1.22 33.83 -18.06
CA SER A 257 1.42 33.76 -19.52
C SER A 257 2.87 33.99 -19.96
N ASP A 258 3.78 34.29 -19.03
CA ASP A 258 5.17 34.65 -19.29
C ASP A 258 6.15 33.47 -19.24
N VAL A 259 5.66 32.27 -18.91
CA VAL A 259 6.48 31.05 -18.84
C VAL A 259 6.75 30.53 -20.25
N LYS A 260 8.01 30.64 -20.70
CA LYS A 260 8.45 30.11 -21.99
C LYS A 260 8.63 28.58 -21.94
N PRO A 261 8.32 27.84 -23.02
CA PRO A 261 8.52 26.38 -23.05
C PRO A 261 9.97 25.96 -22.83
N LEU A 262 10.19 24.89 -22.05
CA LEU A 262 11.46 24.18 -21.94
C LEU A 262 11.35 22.83 -22.65
N GLN A 263 12.21 22.57 -23.61
CA GLN A 263 12.29 21.28 -24.31
C GLN A 263 13.50 20.49 -23.80
N ILE A 264 13.25 19.34 -23.16
CA ILE A 264 14.29 18.39 -22.71
C ILE A 264 14.23 17.19 -23.65
N ILE A 265 15.22 17.04 -24.52
CA ILE A 265 15.25 16.01 -25.59
C ILE A 265 16.54 15.19 -25.47
N GLN A 266 16.40 13.86 -25.52
CA GLN A 266 17.53 12.93 -25.67
C GLN A 266 17.37 12.19 -27.01
N PRO A 267 18.00 12.67 -28.12
CA PRO A 267 17.80 12.11 -29.46
C PRO A 267 18.14 10.61 -29.58
N GLU A 268 19.05 10.14 -28.71
CA GLU A 268 19.50 8.74 -28.65
C GLU A 268 18.84 7.95 -27.50
N GLY A 269 17.82 8.53 -26.86
CA GLY A 269 17.15 7.95 -25.69
C GLY A 269 17.93 8.11 -24.38
N PRO A 270 17.40 7.55 -23.27
CA PRO A 270 18.03 7.66 -21.97
C PRO A 270 19.31 6.82 -21.89
N SER A 271 20.27 7.28 -21.10
CA SER A 271 21.52 6.53 -20.85
C SER A 271 21.37 5.37 -19.86
N PHE A 272 20.17 5.16 -19.30
CA PHE A 272 19.88 4.02 -18.42
C PHE A 272 19.16 2.91 -19.18
N ARG A 273 19.32 1.69 -18.71
CA ARG A 273 18.60 0.51 -19.19
C ARG A 273 17.79 -0.07 -18.04
N VAL A 274 16.56 -0.48 -18.35
CA VAL A 274 15.64 -1.15 -17.43
C VAL A 274 15.38 -2.55 -17.96
N ASN A 275 15.69 -3.58 -17.17
CA ASN A 275 15.33 -4.96 -17.47
C ASN A 275 14.51 -5.52 -16.31
N GLY A 276 13.19 -5.55 -16.47
CA GLY A 276 12.27 -5.77 -15.37
C GLY A 276 12.51 -4.73 -14.28
N HIS A 277 12.90 -5.18 -13.10
CA HIS A 277 13.21 -4.32 -11.95
C HIS A 277 14.70 -3.96 -11.83
N PHE A 278 15.56 -4.46 -12.72
CA PHE A 278 16.99 -4.19 -12.68
C PHE A 278 17.34 -2.96 -13.52
N ILE A 279 18.05 -2.01 -12.91
CA ILE A 279 18.48 -0.76 -13.51
C ILE A 279 19.99 -0.79 -13.73
N GLN A 280 20.43 -0.32 -14.89
CA GLN A 280 21.83 -0.03 -15.17
C GLN A 280 21.97 1.39 -15.71
N TRP A 281 22.83 2.20 -15.09
CA TRP A 281 23.04 3.58 -15.50
C TRP A 281 24.43 4.06 -15.09
N GLN A 282 25.25 4.50 -16.05
CA GLN A 282 26.54 5.13 -15.76
C GLN A 282 27.41 4.34 -14.74
N LYS A 283 27.58 3.03 -14.99
CA LYS A 283 28.27 2.04 -14.13
C LYS A 283 27.55 1.65 -12.84
N TRP A 284 26.49 2.35 -12.44
CA TRP A 284 25.59 1.90 -11.39
C TRP A 284 24.72 0.76 -11.86
N ASN A 285 24.44 -0.15 -10.93
CA ASN A 285 23.44 -1.19 -11.08
C ASN A 285 22.71 -1.39 -9.75
N PHE A 286 21.40 -1.52 -9.81
CA PHE A 286 20.54 -1.71 -8.64
C PHE A 286 19.20 -2.28 -9.08
N ARG A 287 18.35 -2.66 -8.13
CA ARG A 287 16.98 -3.08 -8.39
C ARG A 287 16.00 -2.14 -7.72
N ILE A 288 14.86 -1.93 -8.37
CA ILE A 288 13.75 -1.16 -7.81
C ILE A 288 12.64 -2.11 -7.38
N GLY A 289 12.14 -1.94 -6.16
CA GLY A 289 10.99 -2.64 -5.63
C GLY A 289 9.93 -1.64 -5.18
N PHE A 290 8.79 -2.17 -4.75
CA PHE A 290 7.73 -1.39 -4.18
C PHE A 290 7.04 -2.16 -3.05
N THR A 291 6.78 -1.50 -1.93
CA THR A 291 5.87 -1.97 -0.89
C THR A 291 4.81 -0.91 -0.63
N PRO A 292 3.55 -1.26 -0.31
CA PRO A 292 2.51 -0.28 -0.02
C PRO A 292 2.83 0.57 1.21
N ARG A 293 3.69 0.07 2.12
CA ARG A 293 4.11 0.79 3.32
C ARG A 293 5.28 1.74 3.11
N GLU A 294 6.33 1.31 2.41
CA GLU A 294 7.57 2.10 2.23
C GLU A 294 7.59 2.87 0.91
N GLY A 295 6.74 2.49 -0.04
CA GLY A 295 6.77 3.00 -1.40
C GLY A 295 7.93 2.39 -2.19
N LEU A 296 8.71 3.24 -2.85
CA LEU A 296 9.89 2.82 -3.64
C LEU A 296 10.97 2.24 -2.72
N VAL A 297 11.42 1.02 -3.02
CA VAL A 297 12.57 0.39 -2.37
C VAL A 297 13.71 0.23 -3.37
N ILE A 298 14.94 0.48 -2.94
CA ILE A 298 16.13 0.32 -3.77
C ILE A 298 16.99 -0.81 -3.20
N TYR A 299 17.22 -1.84 -4.00
CA TYR A 299 17.92 -3.05 -3.62
C TYR A 299 19.26 -3.21 -4.34
N SER A 300 20.18 -3.93 -3.70
CA SER A 300 21.44 -4.39 -4.30
C SER A 300 22.19 -3.30 -5.08
N VAL A 301 22.22 -2.08 -4.54
CA VAL A 301 22.97 -0.96 -5.13
C VAL A 301 24.43 -1.35 -5.23
N ALA A 302 25.00 -1.12 -6.41
CA ALA A 302 26.40 -1.40 -6.67
C ALA A 302 26.94 -0.55 -7.81
N TYR A 303 28.26 -0.41 -7.83
CA TYR A 303 29.01 0.33 -8.84
C TYR A 303 30.06 -0.56 -9.52
N VAL A 304 30.20 -0.44 -10.84
CA VAL A 304 31.25 -1.13 -11.60
C VAL A 304 32.51 -0.27 -11.65
N ASP A 305 33.52 -0.61 -10.85
CA ASP A 305 34.76 0.14 -10.67
C ASP A 305 35.92 -0.41 -11.51
N GLY A 306 35.75 -0.37 -12.84
CA GLY A 306 36.76 -0.83 -13.80
C GLY A 306 37.26 -2.25 -13.48
N ASN A 307 38.58 -2.40 -13.35
CA ASN A 307 39.21 -3.70 -13.08
C ASN A 307 38.94 -4.24 -11.66
N ARG A 308 38.44 -3.42 -10.74
CA ARG A 308 38.04 -3.86 -9.39
C ARG A 308 36.68 -4.55 -9.37
N GLY A 309 35.96 -4.54 -10.50
CA GLY A 309 34.68 -5.21 -10.62
C GLY A 309 33.54 -4.50 -9.90
N ARG A 310 32.53 -5.27 -9.50
CA ARG A 310 31.31 -4.75 -8.87
C ARG A 310 31.55 -4.54 -7.37
N ARG A 311 31.37 -3.31 -6.90
CA ARG A 311 31.39 -2.94 -5.48
C ARG A 311 29.97 -2.64 -5.00
N PRO A 312 29.48 -3.27 -3.91
CA PRO A 312 28.23 -2.84 -3.27
C PRO A 312 28.35 -1.43 -2.69
#